data_AF-A0A7C7NBE6-F1
#
_entry.id   AF-A0A7C7NBE6-F1
#
_cell.length_a   1.000
_cell.length_b   1.000
_cell.length_c   1.000
_cell.angle_alpha   90.00
_cell.angle_beta   90.00
_cell.angle_gamma   90.00
#
_symmetry.space_group_name_H-M   'P 1'
#
loop_
_entity.id
_entity.type
_entity.pdbx_description
1 polymer ?
#
loop_
_entity_poly.entity_id
_entity_poly.type
_entity_poly.pdbx_seq_one_letter_code
_entity_poly.pdbx_strand_id
1 'polypeptide(L)'
;MACKQVLEQSKIREEHATSGYLQEFQKIQFRLQEEMSADDWWDIYTRLVKWQLEFDNHPDISLGDILAEQMQSANSEFVKFIEANYKNWLYNDERPVLSNDVFKTFVKPEIDQHNKMCLLVIDALRYDQFKVVQDFLNPYYDITFDYQFSLLPTATPFSRNAIFSGMFPDEFVKRFPEQLHDMENHAKSLNQHEKKMLRFALDKAGFKEKTLRYEKINTADQGKRFQSHYSEIKNMDVLGLVVNFVDMLAHKRAESDVLKEMVPDESGYRTAIRTWFEHSWLFSLLRDLSRDCFTVIMTSDHGSAQVSKGVLVGADKETSKGVRYKIGRNLNTNEKHALIIRRPADYRLMDLMHQTTYLIAKEDVFFLYPNQQHKYESRLKDSFQHGGISLEEMMVPVVTMRSKS
;
A
#
# COMPACT_ATOMS: atom_id res chain seq x y z
N MET A 1 -2.57 -33.21 34.64
CA MET A 1 -1.83 -33.66 33.43
C MET A 1 -2.10 -32.76 32.24
N ALA A 2 -3.35 -32.42 31.91
CA ALA A 2 -3.68 -31.50 30.81
C ALA A 2 -2.99 -30.12 30.89
N CYS A 3 -3.00 -29.43 32.04
CA CYS A 3 -2.29 -28.13 32.16
C CYS A 3 -0.77 -28.24 31.98
N LYS A 4 -0.15 -29.33 32.44
CA LYS A 4 1.30 -29.56 32.27
C LYS A 4 1.64 -29.80 30.80
N GLN A 5 0.81 -30.56 30.08
CA GLN A 5 0.98 -30.80 28.65
C GLN A 5 0.79 -29.54 27.81
N VAL A 6 -0.17 -28.68 28.15
CA VAL A 6 -0.38 -27.39 27.47
C VAL A 6 0.82 -26.46 27.69
N LEU A 7 1.36 -26.40 28.91
CA LEU A 7 2.55 -25.59 29.24
C LEU A 7 3.84 -26.14 28.59
N GLU A 8 4.02 -27.46 28.53
CA GLU A 8 5.15 -28.07 27.84
C GLU A 8 5.05 -27.84 26.32
N GLN A 9 3.85 -27.92 25.75
CA GLN A 9 3.61 -27.67 24.33
C GLN A 9 3.84 -26.20 23.95
N SER A 10 3.43 -25.24 24.78
CA SER A 10 3.70 -23.81 24.53
C SER A 10 5.20 -23.52 24.58
N LYS A 11 5.91 -24.07 25.57
CA LYS A 11 7.36 -23.88 25.71
C LYS A 11 8.15 -24.47 24.53
N ILE A 12 7.77 -25.67 24.06
CA ILE A 12 8.39 -26.28 22.89
C ILE A 12 8.18 -25.42 21.63
N ARG A 13 6.98 -24.85 21.45
CA ARG A 13 6.71 -23.95 20.31
C ARG A 13 7.53 -22.68 20.38
N GLU A 14 7.67 -22.09 21.56
CA GLU A 14 8.50 -20.90 21.80
C GLU A 14 9.98 -21.14 21.48
N GLU A 15 10.53 -22.27 21.95
CA GLU A 15 11.92 -22.68 21.66
C GLU A 15 12.14 -22.92 20.16
N HIS A 16 11.18 -23.57 19.49
CA HIS A 16 11.23 -23.78 18.03
C HIS A 16 11.14 -22.47 17.25
N ALA A 17 10.25 -21.56 17.61
CA ALA A 17 10.11 -20.25 16.97
C ALA A 17 11.37 -19.40 17.15
N THR A 18 11.94 -19.40 18.36
CA THR A 18 13.20 -18.69 18.67
C THR A 18 14.36 -19.21 17.83
N SER A 19 14.60 -20.52 17.84
CA SER A 19 15.66 -21.14 17.05
C SER A 19 15.47 -20.94 15.54
N GLY A 20 14.22 -21.09 15.08
CA GLY A 20 13.85 -20.87 13.69
C GLY A 20 14.12 -19.44 13.23
N TYR A 21 13.76 -18.43 14.05
CA TYR A 21 13.98 -17.04 13.71
C TYR A 21 15.46 -16.69 13.68
N LEU A 22 16.27 -17.15 14.66
CA LEU A 22 17.71 -16.86 14.66
C LEU A 22 18.43 -17.40 13.42
N GLN A 23 18.03 -18.57 12.93
CA GLN A 23 18.55 -19.11 11.66
C GLN A 23 18.11 -18.26 10.47
N GLU A 24 16.86 -17.82 10.45
CA GLU A 24 16.35 -17.00 9.35
C GLU A 24 16.94 -15.59 9.36
N PHE A 25 17.17 -15.03 10.55
CA PHE A 25 17.82 -13.74 10.75
C PHE A 25 19.18 -13.71 10.03
N GLN A 26 20.02 -14.73 10.25
CA GLN A 26 21.33 -14.83 9.61
C GLN A 26 21.23 -14.90 8.08
N LYS A 27 20.26 -15.65 7.55
CA LYS A 27 20.04 -15.75 6.09
C LYS A 27 19.62 -14.41 5.50
N ILE A 28 18.67 -13.72 6.14
CA ILE A 28 18.23 -12.40 5.69
C ILE A 28 19.40 -11.42 5.72
N GLN A 29 20.18 -11.38 6.81
CA GLN A 29 21.35 -10.49 6.90
C GLN A 29 22.39 -10.77 5.82
N PHE A 30 22.65 -12.05 5.51
CA PHE A 30 23.54 -12.41 4.42
C PHE A 30 23.00 -11.95 3.06
N ARG A 31 21.71 -12.17 2.78
CA ARG A 31 21.06 -11.74 1.54
C ARG A 31 21.06 -10.22 1.37
N LEU A 32 20.90 -9.46 2.45
CA LEU A 32 20.97 -7.99 2.43
C LEU A 32 22.33 -7.43 2.00
N GLN A 33 23.40 -8.25 1.99
CA GLN A 33 24.74 -7.86 1.55
C GLN A 33 24.99 -8.13 0.05
N GLU A 34 24.09 -8.85 -0.62
CA GLU A 34 24.21 -9.22 -2.02
C GLU A 34 23.49 -8.23 -2.94
N GLU A 35 23.86 -8.21 -4.21
CA GLU A 35 23.04 -7.53 -5.22
C GLU A 35 21.72 -8.30 -5.39
N MET A 36 20.62 -7.63 -5.12
CA MET A 36 19.28 -8.22 -5.14
C MET A 36 18.44 -7.64 -6.26
N SER A 37 17.69 -8.51 -6.93
CA SER A 37 16.62 -8.12 -7.83
C SER A 37 15.38 -7.67 -7.05
N ALA A 38 14.39 -7.15 -7.77
CA ALA A 38 13.11 -6.80 -7.18
C ALA A 38 12.35 -8.00 -6.60
N ASP A 39 12.50 -9.19 -7.18
CA ASP A 39 11.91 -10.44 -6.69
C ASP A 39 12.58 -10.91 -5.40
N ASP A 40 13.90 -10.75 -5.31
CA ASP A 40 14.66 -11.06 -4.09
C ASP A 40 14.21 -10.19 -2.91
N TRP A 41 13.97 -8.90 -3.15
CA TRP A 41 13.41 -8.01 -2.13
C TRP A 41 12.01 -8.42 -1.67
N TRP A 42 11.18 -8.96 -2.58
CA TRP A 42 9.87 -9.46 -2.22
C TRP A 42 9.94 -10.73 -1.37
N ASP A 43 10.90 -11.62 -1.66
CA ASP A 43 11.19 -12.79 -0.82
C ASP A 43 11.64 -12.36 0.58
N ILE A 44 12.55 -11.38 0.69
CA ILE A 44 12.98 -10.83 1.98
C ILE A 44 11.81 -10.23 2.74
N TYR A 45 11.01 -9.37 2.11
CA TYR A 45 9.85 -8.77 2.77
C TYR A 45 8.84 -9.83 3.21
N THR A 46 8.60 -10.85 2.38
CA THR A 46 7.70 -11.96 2.73
C THR A 46 8.18 -12.76 3.94
N ARG A 47 9.50 -13.00 4.06
CA ARG A 47 10.08 -13.68 5.23
C ARG A 47 10.00 -12.85 6.49
N LEU A 48 10.26 -11.54 6.40
CA LEU A 48 10.10 -10.62 7.53
C LEU A 48 8.65 -10.59 8.01
N VAL A 49 7.70 -10.45 7.09
CA VAL A 49 6.26 -10.48 7.40
C VAL A 49 5.85 -11.81 8.02
N LYS A 50 6.35 -12.95 7.52
CA LYS A 50 6.06 -14.26 8.12
C LYS A 50 6.45 -14.28 9.61
N TRP A 51 7.62 -13.76 9.97
CA TRP A 51 8.05 -13.71 11.37
C TRP A 51 7.30 -12.69 12.20
N GLN A 52 6.88 -11.56 11.62
CA GLN A 52 5.99 -10.61 12.30
C GLN A 52 4.68 -11.31 12.71
N LEU A 53 4.08 -12.08 11.79
CA LEU A 53 2.86 -12.83 12.06
C LEU A 53 3.06 -13.99 13.04
N GLU A 54 4.22 -14.67 13.00
CA GLU A 54 4.54 -15.72 13.95
C GLU A 54 4.66 -15.16 15.38
N PHE A 55 5.33 -14.02 15.54
CA PHE A 55 5.49 -13.36 16.84
C PHE A 55 4.20 -12.74 17.37
N ASP A 56 3.29 -12.28 16.51
CA ASP A 56 1.95 -11.86 16.94
C ASP A 56 1.19 -12.99 17.65
N ASN A 57 1.38 -14.24 17.22
CA ASN A 57 0.75 -15.42 17.84
C ASN A 57 1.47 -15.89 19.12
N HIS A 58 2.66 -15.36 19.39
CA HIS A 58 3.55 -15.78 20.46
C HIS A 58 4.17 -14.57 21.18
N PRO A 59 3.35 -13.77 21.89
CA PRO A 59 3.79 -12.51 22.51
C PRO A 59 4.83 -12.69 23.62
N ASP A 60 4.96 -13.89 24.18
CA ASP A 60 5.97 -14.21 25.20
C ASP A 60 7.40 -14.30 24.61
N ILE A 61 7.53 -14.40 23.28
CA ILE A 61 8.84 -14.42 22.59
C ILE A 61 9.45 -13.02 22.60
N SER A 62 10.54 -12.85 23.35
CA SER A 62 11.29 -11.59 23.48
C SER A 62 12.22 -11.27 22.29
N LEU A 63 11.77 -11.53 21.06
CA LEU A 63 12.53 -11.29 19.82
C LEU A 63 11.91 -10.21 18.92
N GLY A 64 10.79 -9.62 19.33
CA GLY A 64 10.11 -8.56 18.58
C GLY A 64 11.02 -7.37 18.27
N ASP A 65 11.81 -6.91 19.25
CA ASP A 65 12.75 -5.80 19.08
C ASP A 65 13.84 -6.11 18.04
N ILE A 66 14.38 -7.34 18.06
CA ILE A 66 15.39 -7.77 17.09
C ILE A 66 14.81 -7.81 15.67
N LEU A 67 13.55 -8.21 15.51
CA LEU A 67 12.84 -8.17 14.23
C LEU A 67 12.56 -6.74 13.76
N ALA A 68 12.22 -5.84 14.67
CA ALA A 68 12.05 -4.42 14.36
C ALA A 68 13.37 -3.80 13.86
N GLU A 69 14.49 -4.08 14.53
CA GLU A 69 15.83 -3.64 14.10
C GLU A 69 16.23 -4.24 12.73
N GLN A 70 15.87 -5.51 12.50
CA GLN A 70 16.10 -6.15 11.21
C GLN A 70 15.29 -5.48 10.10
N MET A 71 14.02 -5.16 10.34
CA MET A 71 13.18 -4.44 9.38
C MET A 71 13.75 -3.05 9.07
N GLN A 72 14.24 -2.32 10.08
CA GLN A 72 14.90 -1.02 9.87
C GLN A 72 16.18 -1.15 9.03
N SER A 73 16.98 -2.18 9.29
CA SER A 73 18.19 -2.47 8.51
C SER A 73 17.84 -2.82 7.05
N ALA A 74 16.82 -3.64 6.84
CA ALA A 74 16.31 -3.97 5.51
C ALA A 74 15.79 -2.73 4.78
N ASN A 75 15.05 -1.85 5.45
CA ASN A 75 14.57 -0.58 4.89
C ASN A 75 15.73 0.36 4.48
N SER A 76 16.81 0.39 5.26
CA SER A 76 18.00 1.19 4.96
C SER A 76 18.68 0.73 3.66
N GLU A 77 18.83 -0.58 3.47
CA GLU A 77 19.37 -1.16 2.23
C GLU A 77 18.37 -1.05 1.06
N PHE A 78 17.07 -1.19 1.34
CA PHE A 78 16.00 -1.04 0.34
C PHE A 78 15.96 0.37 -0.25
N VAL A 79 16.15 1.41 0.57
CA VAL A 79 16.26 2.78 0.09
C VAL A 79 17.38 2.93 -0.93
N LYS A 80 18.57 2.35 -0.67
CA LYS A 80 19.70 2.39 -1.62
C LYS A 80 19.34 1.67 -2.93
N PHE A 81 18.69 0.51 -2.82
CA PHE A 81 18.20 -0.23 -3.98
C PHE A 81 17.22 0.60 -4.82
N ILE A 82 16.25 1.26 -4.19
CA ILE A 82 15.30 2.14 -4.89
C ILE A 82 16.00 3.33 -5.53
N GLU A 83 16.92 4.01 -4.84
CA GLU A 83 17.66 5.15 -5.41
C GLU A 83 18.52 4.75 -6.62
N ALA A 84 19.10 3.55 -6.60
CA ALA A 84 19.91 3.03 -7.69
C ALA A 84 19.08 2.59 -8.92
N ASN A 85 17.87 2.05 -8.70
CA ASN A 85 17.13 1.34 -9.75
C ASN A 85 15.85 2.05 -10.23
N TYR A 86 15.13 2.74 -9.35
CA TYR A 86 13.77 3.22 -9.63
C TYR A 86 13.71 4.16 -10.84
N LYS A 87 14.66 5.11 -10.94
CA LYS A 87 14.74 6.01 -12.10
C LYS A 87 14.87 5.25 -13.42
N ASN A 88 15.63 4.14 -13.44
CA ASN A 88 15.79 3.32 -14.63
C ASN A 88 14.49 2.57 -14.98
N TRP A 89 13.79 2.04 -13.97
CA TRP A 89 12.50 1.37 -14.18
C TRP A 89 11.47 2.28 -14.84
N LEU A 90 11.49 3.58 -14.59
CA LEU A 90 10.53 4.49 -15.21
C LEU A 90 10.63 4.63 -16.74
N TYR A 91 11.72 4.14 -17.35
CA TYR A 91 12.01 4.32 -18.78
C TYR A 91 12.34 3.04 -19.53
N ASN A 92 12.27 1.88 -18.87
CA ASN A 92 12.59 0.58 -19.47
C ASN A 92 11.44 -0.41 -19.29
N ASP A 93 11.42 -1.44 -20.13
CA ASP A 93 10.44 -2.53 -20.04
C ASP A 93 10.94 -3.70 -19.17
N GLU A 94 12.27 -3.88 -19.03
CA GLU A 94 12.88 -4.86 -18.12
C GLU A 94 12.93 -4.31 -16.69
N ARG A 95 11.85 -4.52 -15.94
CA ARG A 95 11.64 -3.98 -14.59
C ARG A 95 10.53 -4.74 -13.85
N PRO A 96 10.42 -4.60 -12.52
CA PRO A 96 9.24 -5.08 -11.81
C PRO A 96 7.98 -4.35 -12.25
N VAL A 97 6.83 -4.95 -11.94
CA VAL A 97 5.52 -4.32 -12.09
C VAL A 97 5.44 -3.06 -11.22
N LEU A 98 5.05 -1.95 -11.82
CA LEU A 98 4.70 -0.71 -11.12
C LEU A 98 3.18 -0.50 -11.15
N SER A 99 2.69 0.46 -10.37
CA SER A 99 1.25 0.77 -10.31
C SER A 99 0.57 1.02 -11.64
N ASN A 100 1.25 1.65 -12.60
CA ASN A 100 0.71 1.85 -13.95
C ASN A 100 0.57 0.56 -14.76
N ASP A 101 1.22 -0.54 -14.38
CA ASP A 101 1.16 -1.81 -15.12
C ASP A 101 0.08 -2.75 -14.60
N VAL A 102 -0.45 -2.52 -13.38
CA VAL A 102 -1.43 -3.41 -12.73
C VAL A 102 -2.58 -3.76 -13.66
N PHE A 103 -3.12 -2.76 -14.36
CA PHE A 103 -4.20 -2.97 -15.31
C PHE A 103 -3.79 -3.91 -16.45
N LYS A 104 -2.63 -3.67 -17.05
CA LYS A 104 -2.15 -4.46 -18.20
C LYS A 104 -1.76 -5.89 -17.79
N THR A 105 -1.13 -6.04 -16.64
CA THR A 105 -0.51 -7.29 -16.18
C THR A 105 -1.52 -8.23 -15.54
N PHE A 106 -2.44 -7.71 -14.71
CA PHE A 106 -3.33 -8.56 -13.91
C PHE A 106 -4.80 -8.43 -14.29
N VAL A 107 -5.24 -7.24 -14.70
CA VAL A 107 -6.66 -6.96 -14.93
C VAL A 107 -7.07 -7.36 -16.35
N LYS A 108 -6.33 -6.90 -17.36
CA LYS A 108 -6.61 -7.17 -18.77
C LYS A 108 -6.70 -8.68 -19.08
N PRO A 109 -5.75 -9.54 -18.64
CA PRO A 109 -5.80 -10.96 -18.98
C PRO A 109 -7.05 -11.68 -18.48
N GLU A 110 -7.60 -11.25 -17.34
CA GLU A 110 -8.84 -11.83 -16.81
C GLU A 110 -10.06 -11.43 -17.63
N ILE A 111 -10.10 -10.19 -18.14
CA ILE A 111 -11.19 -9.75 -19.04
C ILE A 111 -11.10 -10.45 -20.39
N ASP A 112 -9.88 -10.66 -20.91
CA ASP A 112 -9.65 -11.39 -22.18
C ASP A 112 -10.20 -12.83 -22.11
N GLN A 113 -10.18 -13.46 -20.94
CA GLN A 113 -10.75 -14.79 -20.70
C GLN A 113 -12.27 -14.79 -20.53
N HIS A 114 -12.93 -13.64 -20.79
CA HIS A 114 -14.37 -13.43 -20.62
C HIS A 114 -14.87 -13.60 -19.18
N ASN A 115 -13.99 -13.47 -18.18
CA ASN A 115 -14.38 -13.49 -16.78
C ASN A 115 -15.10 -12.18 -16.43
N LYS A 116 -16.12 -12.27 -15.56
CA LYS A 116 -16.57 -11.09 -14.82
C LYS A 116 -15.42 -10.66 -13.91
N MET A 117 -15.05 -9.39 -13.94
CA MET A 117 -13.84 -8.91 -13.29
C MET A 117 -14.15 -7.82 -12.27
N CYS A 118 -13.61 -7.95 -11.07
CA CYS A 118 -13.64 -6.92 -10.05
C CYS A 118 -12.21 -6.48 -9.73
N LEU A 119 -11.87 -5.23 -10.04
CA LEU A 119 -10.65 -4.58 -9.59
C LEU A 119 -10.96 -3.87 -8.26
N LEU A 120 -10.42 -4.40 -7.17
CA LEU A 120 -10.59 -3.89 -5.82
C LEU A 120 -9.27 -3.29 -5.33
N VAL A 121 -9.26 -1.98 -5.09
CA VAL A 121 -8.13 -1.28 -4.47
C VAL A 121 -8.49 -0.95 -3.02
N ILE A 122 -7.74 -1.49 -2.06
CA ILE A 122 -7.86 -1.11 -0.64
C ILE A 122 -6.77 -0.10 -0.33
N ASP A 123 -7.16 1.14 -0.01
CA ASP A 123 -6.23 2.27 0.22
C ASP A 123 -5.30 1.97 1.39
N ALA A 124 -3.98 2.10 1.18
CA ALA A 124 -2.93 1.83 2.16
C ALA A 124 -2.80 0.37 2.67
N LEU A 125 -3.34 -0.63 1.96
CA LEU A 125 -3.23 -2.04 2.37
C LEU A 125 -1.82 -2.61 2.17
N ARG A 126 -1.23 -3.10 3.27
CA ARG A 126 0.06 -3.79 3.25
C ARG A 126 -0.06 -5.30 3.08
N TYR A 127 1.05 -5.94 2.71
CA TYR A 127 1.11 -7.39 2.53
C TYR A 127 0.82 -8.17 3.82
N ASP A 128 1.39 -7.76 4.95
CA ASP A 128 1.15 -8.37 6.27
C ASP A 128 -0.32 -8.27 6.69
N GLN A 129 -0.97 -7.15 6.37
CA GLN A 129 -2.38 -6.93 6.63
C GLN A 129 -3.28 -7.79 5.73
N PHE A 130 -2.90 -8.00 4.46
CA PHE A 130 -3.59 -8.98 3.62
C PHE A 130 -3.46 -10.39 4.19
N LYS A 131 -2.26 -10.78 4.64
CA LYS A 131 -2.03 -12.13 5.18
C LYS A 131 -2.93 -12.47 6.36
N VAL A 132 -3.20 -11.52 7.25
CA VAL A 132 -4.10 -11.79 8.38
C VAL A 132 -5.57 -11.92 8.00
N VAL A 133 -6.00 -11.44 6.83
CA VAL A 133 -7.39 -11.60 6.34
C VAL A 133 -7.54 -12.72 5.32
N GLN A 134 -6.44 -13.24 4.77
CA GLN A 134 -6.44 -14.28 3.74
C GLN A 134 -7.24 -15.52 4.15
N ASP A 135 -7.18 -15.93 5.43
CA ASP A 135 -7.86 -17.13 5.94
C ASP A 135 -9.38 -17.09 5.73
N PHE A 136 -9.98 -15.90 5.80
CA PHE A 136 -11.42 -15.74 5.56
C PHE A 136 -11.80 -15.92 4.09
N LEU A 137 -10.85 -15.73 3.18
CA LEU A 137 -11.05 -15.77 1.73
C LEU A 137 -10.74 -17.15 1.13
N ASN A 138 -9.81 -17.90 1.73
CA ASN A 138 -9.41 -19.24 1.29
C ASN A 138 -10.60 -20.21 1.06
N PRO A 139 -11.71 -20.19 1.83
CA PRO A 139 -12.86 -21.06 1.56
C PRO A 139 -13.61 -20.74 0.26
N TYR A 140 -13.51 -19.52 -0.26
CA TYR A 140 -14.32 -19.03 -1.39
C TYR A 140 -13.52 -18.87 -2.69
N TYR A 141 -12.20 -18.76 -2.58
CA TYR A 141 -11.32 -18.41 -3.69
C TYR A 141 -10.08 -19.29 -3.76
N ASP A 142 -9.65 -19.57 -4.98
CA ASP A 142 -8.28 -19.94 -5.31
C ASP A 142 -7.46 -18.67 -5.43
N ILE A 143 -6.49 -18.51 -4.53
CA ILE A 143 -5.73 -17.27 -4.35
C ILE A 143 -4.34 -17.45 -4.94
N THR A 144 -3.98 -16.58 -5.90
CA THR A 144 -2.63 -16.43 -6.41
C THR A 144 -2.06 -15.10 -5.94
N PHE A 145 -0.85 -15.13 -5.41
CA PHE A 145 -0.14 -13.95 -4.93
C PHE A 145 0.89 -13.47 -5.94
N ASP A 146 0.89 -12.17 -6.13
CA ASP A 146 1.90 -11.39 -6.82
C ASP A 146 2.06 -10.06 -6.07
N TYR A 147 2.87 -9.16 -6.61
CA TYR A 147 3.15 -7.86 -6.01
C TYR A 147 3.41 -6.80 -7.06
N GLN A 148 3.39 -5.55 -6.63
CA GLN A 148 3.80 -4.41 -7.43
C GLN A 148 4.60 -3.44 -6.57
N PHE A 149 5.34 -2.55 -7.21
CA PHE A 149 5.87 -1.35 -6.57
C PHE A 149 4.91 -0.18 -6.76
N SER A 150 4.49 0.41 -5.66
CA SER A 150 3.85 1.72 -5.64
C SER A 150 4.78 2.77 -6.27
N LEU A 151 4.21 3.69 -7.05
CA LEU A 151 4.97 4.80 -7.58
C LEU A 151 5.41 5.75 -6.48
N LEU A 152 6.49 6.49 -6.73
CA LEU A 152 6.92 7.62 -5.90
C LEU A 152 6.28 8.92 -6.39
N PRO A 153 5.71 9.75 -5.50
CA PRO A 153 5.45 9.47 -4.07
C PRO A 153 4.45 8.33 -3.88
N THR A 154 4.65 7.49 -2.85
CA THR A 154 3.74 6.38 -2.45
C THR A 154 2.44 6.93 -1.86
N ALA A 155 1.65 7.56 -2.73
CA ALA A 155 0.47 8.29 -2.36
C ALA A 155 -0.59 8.13 -3.43
N THR A 156 -1.84 8.04 -2.95
CA THR A 156 -3.04 7.88 -3.74
C THR A 156 -3.10 8.65 -5.07
N PRO A 157 -2.86 9.99 -5.14
CA PRO A 157 -3.01 10.74 -6.39
C PRO A 157 -2.02 10.33 -7.49
N PHE A 158 -0.94 9.64 -7.14
CA PHE A 158 0.05 9.14 -8.08
C PHE A 158 -0.22 7.67 -8.39
N SER A 159 -0.14 6.80 -7.38
CA SER A 159 -0.19 5.36 -7.57
C SER A 159 -1.59 4.85 -7.94
N ARG A 160 -2.65 5.33 -7.28
CA ARG A 160 -4.01 4.84 -7.55
C ARG A 160 -4.54 5.32 -8.91
N ASN A 161 -4.29 6.59 -9.23
CA ASN A 161 -4.63 7.11 -10.56
C ASN A 161 -3.82 6.39 -11.66
N ALA A 162 -2.58 6.00 -11.39
CA ALA A 162 -1.79 5.17 -12.31
C ALA A 162 -2.40 3.78 -12.50
N ILE A 163 -2.85 3.10 -11.43
CA ILE A 163 -3.55 1.80 -11.50
C ILE A 163 -4.77 1.91 -12.43
N PHE A 164 -5.63 2.90 -12.22
CA PHE A 164 -6.86 3.03 -13.01
C PHE A 164 -6.62 3.51 -14.43
N SER A 165 -5.61 4.35 -14.66
CA SER A 165 -5.34 4.91 -15.99
C SER A 165 -4.45 4.01 -16.85
N GLY A 166 -3.67 3.12 -16.24
CA GLY A 166 -2.63 2.35 -16.91
C GLY A 166 -1.49 3.22 -17.45
N MET A 167 -1.22 4.37 -16.81
CA MET A 167 -0.31 5.42 -17.29
C MET A 167 0.53 5.99 -16.14
N PHE A 168 1.70 6.51 -16.46
CA PHE A 168 2.52 7.25 -15.51
C PHE A 168 1.89 8.63 -15.16
N PRO A 169 2.31 9.27 -14.05
CA PRO A 169 1.73 10.54 -13.62
C PRO A 169 1.81 11.66 -14.65
N ASP A 170 2.95 11.83 -15.32
CA ASP A 170 3.13 12.82 -16.38
C ASP A 170 2.29 12.54 -17.64
N GLU A 171 1.90 11.29 -17.88
CA GLU A 171 1.05 10.89 -19.00
C GLU A 171 -0.42 11.10 -18.69
N PHE A 172 -0.90 10.67 -17.52
CA PHE A 172 -2.32 10.80 -17.21
C PHE A 172 -2.73 12.26 -17.07
N VAL A 173 -1.86 13.16 -16.58
CA VAL A 173 -2.20 14.59 -16.50
C VAL A 173 -2.28 15.26 -17.86
N LYS A 174 -1.49 14.80 -18.84
CA LYS A 174 -1.62 15.24 -20.24
C LYS A 174 -2.92 14.73 -20.86
N ARG A 175 -3.34 13.51 -20.49
CA ARG A 175 -4.57 12.89 -21.01
C ARG A 175 -5.85 13.43 -20.38
N PHE A 176 -5.79 13.78 -19.10
CA PHE A 176 -6.88 14.31 -18.28
C PHE A 176 -6.47 15.67 -17.70
N PRO A 177 -6.54 16.76 -18.48
CA PRO A 177 -6.12 18.09 -18.03
C PRO A 177 -6.86 18.57 -16.77
N GLU A 178 -8.08 18.09 -16.53
CA GLU A 178 -8.81 18.36 -15.30
C GLU A 178 -8.09 17.84 -14.05
N GLN A 179 -7.37 16.72 -14.17
CA GLN A 179 -6.54 16.18 -13.07
C GLN A 179 -5.34 17.09 -12.80
N LEU A 180 -4.70 17.62 -13.84
CA LEU A 180 -3.61 18.58 -13.67
C LEU A 180 -4.08 19.82 -12.93
N HIS A 181 -5.21 20.38 -13.38
CA HIS A 181 -5.83 21.54 -12.77
C HIS A 181 -6.15 21.31 -11.29
N ASP A 182 -6.69 20.14 -10.94
CA ASP A 182 -6.96 19.76 -9.55
C ASP A 182 -5.67 19.71 -8.70
N MET A 183 -4.58 19.19 -9.27
CA MET A 183 -3.27 19.09 -8.59
C MET A 183 -2.61 20.45 -8.38
N GLU A 184 -2.60 21.31 -9.41
CA GLU A 184 -2.05 22.68 -9.34
C GLU A 184 -2.79 23.56 -8.32
N ASN A 185 -4.11 23.41 -8.21
CA ASN A 185 -4.94 24.22 -7.33
C ASN A 185 -5.16 23.61 -5.95
N HIS A 186 -4.47 22.52 -5.62
CA HIS A 186 -4.64 21.78 -4.37
C HIS A 186 -6.12 21.48 -4.05
N ALA A 187 -6.85 20.99 -5.06
CA ALA A 187 -8.25 20.67 -4.93
C ALA A 187 -8.51 19.74 -3.74
N LYS A 188 -9.74 19.81 -3.20
CA LYS A 188 -10.13 19.03 -2.02
C LYS A 188 -9.96 17.51 -2.24
N SER A 189 -10.10 17.04 -3.48
CA SER A 189 -9.88 15.64 -3.86
C SER A 189 -9.10 15.60 -5.17
N LEU A 190 -7.99 14.87 -5.17
CA LEU A 190 -7.15 14.63 -6.35
C LEU A 190 -7.46 13.30 -7.05
N ASN A 191 -8.59 12.69 -6.70
CA ASN A 191 -8.93 11.31 -7.04
C ASN A 191 -10.37 11.23 -7.59
N GLN A 192 -10.84 12.27 -8.25
CA GLN A 192 -12.24 12.37 -8.68
C GLN A 192 -12.49 11.84 -10.10
N HIS A 193 -11.42 11.59 -10.87
CA HIS A 193 -11.50 11.15 -12.26
C HIS A 193 -11.22 9.65 -12.47
N GLU A 194 -11.09 8.87 -11.40
CA GLU A 194 -10.72 7.44 -11.41
C GLU A 194 -11.65 6.59 -12.29
N LYS A 195 -12.96 6.82 -12.24
CA LYS A 195 -13.94 6.17 -13.12
C LYS A 195 -13.64 6.42 -14.60
N LYS A 196 -13.31 7.67 -14.96
CA LYS A 196 -12.97 8.05 -16.34
C LYS A 196 -11.66 7.40 -16.77
N MET A 197 -10.68 7.35 -15.87
CA MET A 197 -9.39 6.71 -16.11
C MET A 197 -9.56 5.21 -16.38
N LEU A 198 -10.31 4.50 -15.53
CA LEU A 198 -10.59 3.07 -15.72
C LEU A 198 -11.36 2.80 -17.02
N ARG A 199 -12.38 3.62 -17.34
CA ARG A 199 -13.08 3.52 -18.62
C ARG A 199 -12.13 3.71 -19.81
N PHE A 200 -11.23 4.69 -19.74
CA PHE A 200 -10.23 4.92 -20.77
C PHE A 200 -9.27 3.74 -20.93
N ALA A 201 -8.79 3.16 -19.83
CA ALA A 201 -7.92 1.98 -19.86
C ALA A 201 -8.61 0.78 -20.54
N LEU A 202 -9.88 0.53 -20.20
CA LEU A 202 -10.71 -0.50 -20.84
C LEU A 202 -10.92 -0.22 -22.34
N ASP A 203 -11.23 1.02 -22.71
CA ASP A 203 -11.44 1.40 -24.13
C ASP A 203 -10.17 1.21 -24.96
N LYS A 204 -9.02 1.60 -24.39
CA LYS A 204 -7.70 1.46 -25.03
C LYS A 204 -7.32 -0.02 -25.19
N ALA A 205 -7.74 -0.87 -24.25
CA ALA A 205 -7.53 -2.31 -24.31
C ALA A 205 -8.51 -3.06 -25.22
N GLY A 206 -9.50 -2.37 -25.80
CA GLY A 206 -10.45 -2.94 -26.76
C GLY A 206 -11.80 -3.37 -26.17
N PHE A 207 -12.09 -3.03 -24.91
CA PHE A 207 -13.27 -3.51 -24.18
C PHE A 207 -14.41 -2.47 -24.10
N LYS A 208 -14.66 -1.73 -25.19
CA LYS A 208 -15.63 -0.62 -25.22
C LYS A 208 -17.07 -1.05 -24.92
N GLU A 209 -17.40 -2.28 -25.29
CA GLU A 209 -18.67 -2.95 -25.10
C GLU A 209 -18.90 -3.44 -23.67
N LYS A 210 -17.83 -3.62 -22.88
CA LYS A 210 -17.93 -4.10 -21.50
C LYS A 210 -18.56 -3.05 -20.59
N THR A 211 -19.57 -3.47 -19.84
CA THR A 211 -20.24 -2.64 -18.84
C THR A 211 -19.32 -2.40 -17.64
N LEU A 212 -19.30 -1.16 -17.12
CA LEU A 212 -18.45 -0.75 -16.00
C LEU A 212 -19.28 -0.11 -14.90
N ARG A 213 -19.17 -0.62 -13.68
CA ARG A 213 -19.55 0.09 -12.45
C ARG A 213 -18.30 0.43 -11.66
N TYR A 214 -18.15 1.72 -11.32
CA TYR A 214 -17.10 2.20 -10.45
C TYR A 214 -17.71 2.79 -9.18
N GLU A 215 -17.19 2.42 -8.01
CA GLU A 215 -17.57 3.02 -6.73
C GLU A 215 -16.38 3.21 -5.80
N LYS A 216 -16.35 4.38 -5.17
CA LYS A 216 -15.39 4.69 -4.10
C LYS A 216 -16.12 4.76 -2.77
N ILE A 217 -15.76 3.86 -1.86
CA ILE A 217 -16.45 3.64 -0.59
C ILE A 217 -15.55 4.14 0.54
N ASN A 218 -15.96 5.27 1.13
CA ASN A 218 -15.20 5.94 2.19
C ASN A 218 -15.77 5.65 3.59
N THR A 219 -17.00 5.14 3.69
CA THR A 219 -17.66 4.86 4.98
C THR A 219 -18.34 3.49 5.00
N ALA A 220 -18.51 2.94 6.21
CA ALA A 220 -19.20 1.67 6.40
C ALA A 220 -20.65 1.70 5.91
N ASP A 221 -21.36 2.83 6.07
CA ASP A 221 -22.74 2.97 5.61
C ASP A 221 -22.85 3.00 4.09
N GLN A 222 -21.91 3.67 3.40
CA GLN A 222 -21.81 3.60 1.94
C GLN A 222 -21.59 2.16 1.49
N GLY A 223 -20.70 1.43 2.16
CA GLY A 223 -20.41 0.03 1.88
C GLY A 223 -21.60 -0.91 2.09
N LYS A 224 -22.32 -0.77 3.21
CA LYS A 224 -23.54 -1.55 3.49
C LYS A 224 -24.63 -1.29 2.45
N ARG A 225 -24.82 -0.03 2.04
CA ARG A 225 -25.76 0.33 0.97
C ARG A 225 -25.32 -0.25 -0.37
N PHE A 226 -24.04 -0.22 -0.68
CA PHE A 226 -23.53 -0.82 -1.91
C PHE A 226 -23.77 -2.33 -1.93
N GLN A 227 -23.45 -3.02 -0.83
CA GLN A 227 -23.68 -4.46 -0.69
C GLN A 227 -25.17 -4.83 -0.74
N SER A 228 -26.07 -4.03 -0.15
CA SER A 228 -27.51 -4.31 -0.19
C SER A 228 -28.12 -4.21 -1.60
N HIS A 229 -27.51 -3.44 -2.50
CA HIS A 229 -27.94 -3.30 -3.90
C HIS A 229 -27.08 -4.14 -4.85
N TYR A 230 -26.37 -5.15 -4.33
CA TYR A 230 -25.49 -6.01 -5.13
C TYR A 230 -26.24 -6.70 -6.30
N SER A 231 -27.52 -7.04 -6.11
CA SER A 231 -28.37 -7.65 -7.14
C SER A 231 -28.51 -6.80 -8.42
N GLU A 232 -28.36 -5.49 -8.31
CA GLU A 232 -28.44 -4.55 -9.44
C GLU A 232 -27.13 -4.50 -10.25
N ILE A 233 -26.01 -4.89 -9.65
CA ILE A 233 -24.67 -4.77 -10.24
C ILE A 233 -24.03 -6.11 -10.59
N LYS A 234 -24.57 -7.25 -10.13
CA LYS A 234 -24.02 -8.59 -10.39
C LYS A 234 -23.90 -8.97 -11.87
N ASN A 235 -24.61 -8.26 -12.76
CA ASN A 235 -24.59 -8.47 -14.21
C ASN A 235 -23.57 -7.58 -14.93
N MET A 236 -22.85 -6.71 -14.22
CA MET A 236 -21.79 -5.90 -14.81
C MET A 236 -20.61 -6.80 -15.20
N ASP A 237 -19.96 -6.48 -16.31
CA ASP A 237 -18.74 -7.16 -16.75
C ASP A 237 -17.55 -6.78 -15.88
N VAL A 238 -17.45 -5.48 -15.55
CA VAL A 238 -16.35 -4.91 -14.79
C VAL A 238 -16.85 -4.09 -13.61
N LEU A 239 -16.31 -4.41 -12.43
CA LEU A 239 -16.44 -3.61 -11.23
C LEU A 239 -15.08 -2.98 -10.89
N GLY A 240 -15.07 -1.68 -10.63
CA GLY A 240 -13.92 -0.97 -10.06
C GLY A 240 -14.28 -0.44 -8.68
N LEU A 241 -13.63 -0.93 -7.63
CA LEU A 241 -13.96 -0.59 -6.25
C LEU A 241 -12.75 -0.02 -5.53
N VAL A 242 -12.99 1.03 -4.75
CA VAL A 242 -11.99 1.59 -3.83
C VAL A 242 -12.53 1.58 -2.41
N VAL A 243 -11.74 1.08 -1.46
CA VAL A 243 -12.10 1.02 -0.03
C VAL A 243 -11.01 1.67 0.82
N ASN A 244 -11.36 2.74 1.56
CA ASN A 244 -10.35 3.53 2.29
C ASN A 244 -10.26 3.24 3.80
N PHE A 245 -10.80 2.12 4.28
CA PHE A 245 -10.87 1.89 5.73
C PHE A 245 -9.49 1.87 6.40
N VAL A 246 -8.52 1.20 5.77
CA VAL A 246 -7.16 1.02 6.32
C VAL A 246 -6.46 2.38 6.46
N ASP A 247 -6.38 3.16 5.39
CA ASP A 247 -5.85 4.54 5.45
C ASP A 247 -6.58 5.44 6.46
N MET A 248 -7.92 5.36 6.50
CA MET A 248 -8.70 6.12 7.47
C MET A 248 -8.35 5.72 8.91
N LEU A 249 -8.13 4.43 9.19
CA LEU A 249 -7.72 3.96 10.51
C LEU A 249 -6.34 4.51 10.90
N ALA A 250 -5.36 4.49 9.98
CA ALA A 250 -4.04 5.10 10.19
C ALA A 250 -4.14 6.59 10.54
N HIS A 251 -4.89 7.36 9.74
CA HIS A 251 -5.07 8.79 9.96
C HIS A 251 -5.83 9.12 11.25
N LYS A 252 -6.91 8.39 11.55
CA LYS A 252 -7.72 8.61 12.75
C LYS A 252 -7.00 8.21 14.02
N ARG A 253 -6.16 7.17 13.97
CA ARG A 253 -5.27 6.80 15.07
C ARG A 253 -4.34 7.96 15.46
N ALA A 254 -3.75 8.66 14.50
CA ALA A 254 -2.91 9.83 14.78
C ALA A 254 -3.66 10.99 15.46
N GLU A 255 -5.01 11.01 15.39
CA GLU A 255 -5.87 12.07 15.92
C GLU A 255 -6.58 11.71 17.24
N SER A 256 -6.58 10.44 17.65
CA SER A 256 -7.41 9.94 18.76
C SER A 256 -6.60 9.11 19.73
N ASP A 257 -6.53 9.54 20.98
CA ASP A 257 -5.80 8.82 22.03
C ASP A 257 -6.42 7.44 22.32
N VAL A 258 -7.75 7.33 22.24
CA VAL A 258 -8.46 6.03 22.35
C VAL A 258 -8.03 5.06 21.25
N LEU A 259 -7.92 5.53 19.99
CA LEU A 259 -7.46 4.66 18.91
C LEU A 259 -5.97 4.30 19.02
N LYS A 260 -5.14 5.18 19.61
CA LYS A 260 -3.74 4.83 19.92
C LYS A 260 -3.65 3.75 20.98
N GLU A 261 -4.52 3.76 21.98
CA GLU A 261 -4.58 2.69 22.99
C GLU A 261 -5.08 1.37 22.41
N MET A 262 -6.07 1.40 21.50
CA MET A 262 -6.60 0.20 20.86
C MET A 262 -5.65 -0.39 19.80
N VAL A 263 -4.86 0.46 19.14
CA VAL A 263 -3.94 0.10 18.07
C VAL A 263 -2.56 0.64 18.46
N PRO A 264 -1.85 0.05 19.43
CA PRO A 264 -0.61 0.65 19.93
C PRO A 264 0.55 0.57 18.92
N ASP A 265 0.60 -0.50 18.14
CA ASP A 265 1.73 -0.86 17.28
C ASP A 265 1.26 -1.57 15.99
N GLU A 266 2.22 -2.11 15.23
CA GLU A 266 2.01 -2.90 14.01
C GLU A 266 1.12 -4.15 14.26
N SER A 267 1.29 -4.83 15.40
CA SER A 267 0.52 -6.03 15.77
C SER A 267 -0.95 -5.70 16.05
N GLY A 268 -1.18 -4.65 16.85
CA GLY A 268 -2.49 -4.08 17.09
C GLY A 268 -3.15 -3.62 15.80
N TYR A 269 -2.38 -3.08 14.85
CA TYR A 269 -2.91 -2.63 13.57
C TYR A 269 -3.41 -3.80 12.71
N ARG A 270 -2.62 -4.87 12.61
CA ARG A 270 -3.06 -6.11 11.94
C ARG A 270 -4.28 -6.72 12.62
N THR A 271 -4.33 -6.74 13.95
CA THR A 271 -5.48 -7.24 14.73
C THR A 271 -6.75 -6.44 14.46
N ALA A 272 -6.65 -5.11 14.42
CA ALA A 272 -7.77 -4.22 14.10
C ALA A 272 -8.30 -4.45 12.67
N ILE A 273 -7.41 -4.61 11.69
CA ILE A 273 -7.79 -4.91 10.30
C ILE A 273 -8.45 -6.28 10.19
N ARG A 274 -7.89 -7.31 10.84
CA ARG A 274 -8.46 -8.66 10.86
C ARG A 274 -9.90 -8.64 11.39
N THR A 275 -10.10 -8.00 12.54
CA THR A 275 -11.41 -7.86 13.20
C THR A 275 -12.40 -7.08 12.35
N TRP A 276 -11.96 -5.96 11.76
CA TRP A 276 -12.80 -5.18 10.86
C TRP A 276 -13.25 -6.02 9.66
N PHE A 277 -12.31 -6.72 9.01
CA PHE A 277 -12.59 -7.46 7.80
C PHE A 277 -13.60 -8.58 8.04
N GLU A 278 -13.44 -9.36 9.10
CA GLU A 278 -14.33 -10.47 9.49
C GLU A 278 -15.80 -10.02 9.58
N HIS A 279 -16.05 -8.82 10.08
CA HIS A 279 -17.40 -8.25 10.26
C HIS A 279 -17.78 -7.21 9.20
N SER A 280 -16.99 -7.07 8.15
CA SER A 280 -17.18 -6.01 7.15
C SER A 280 -18.26 -6.35 6.12
N TRP A 281 -18.86 -5.29 5.58
CA TRP A 281 -19.66 -5.38 4.34
C TRP A 281 -18.80 -5.87 3.16
N LEU A 282 -17.49 -5.60 3.19
CA LEU A 282 -16.56 -5.98 2.14
C LEU A 282 -16.39 -7.49 2.07
N PHE A 283 -16.26 -8.17 3.22
CA PHE A 283 -16.20 -9.63 3.26
C PHE A 283 -17.51 -10.25 2.75
N SER A 284 -18.66 -9.70 3.15
CA SER A 284 -19.96 -10.12 2.61
C SER A 284 -20.03 -9.95 1.09
N LEU A 285 -19.59 -8.80 0.57
CA LEU A 285 -19.53 -8.53 -0.87
C LEU A 285 -18.60 -9.52 -1.59
N LEU A 286 -17.41 -9.80 -1.05
CA LEU A 286 -16.47 -10.75 -1.64
C LEU A 286 -17.07 -12.17 -1.68
N ARG A 287 -17.90 -12.57 -0.72
CA ARG A 287 -18.63 -13.85 -0.80
C ARG A 287 -19.68 -13.84 -1.92
N ASP A 288 -20.39 -12.73 -2.09
CA ASP A 288 -21.40 -12.59 -3.14
C ASP A 288 -20.77 -12.56 -4.54
N LEU A 289 -19.63 -11.88 -4.69
CA LEU A 289 -18.82 -11.89 -5.92
C LEU A 289 -18.33 -13.31 -6.28
N SER A 290 -17.89 -14.08 -5.28
CA SER A 290 -17.46 -15.47 -5.48
C SER A 290 -18.59 -16.32 -6.07
N ARG A 291 -19.81 -16.21 -5.50
CA ARG A 291 -21.00 -16.94 -5.94
C ARG A 291 -21.41 -16.64 -7.38
N ASP A 292 -21.24 -15.40 -7.82
CA ASP A 292 -21.54 -14.97 -9.20
C ASP A 292 -20.34 -15.06 -10.14
N CYS A 293 -19.29 -15.80 -9.75
CA CYS A 293 -18.11 -16.12 -10.55
C CYS A 293 -17.32 -14.90 -11.02
N PHE A 294 -17.20 -13.87 -10.18
CA PHE A 294 -16.26 -12.79 -10.43
C PHE A 294 -14.83 -13.24 -10.08
N THR A 295 -13.90 -13.02 -11.02
CA THR A 295 -12.48 -12.92 -10.68
C THR A 295 -12.24 -11.58 -10.00
N VAL A 296 -11.66 -11.61 -8.81
CA VAL A 296 -11.30 -10.40 -8.07
C VAL A 296 -9.78 -10.21 -8.11
N ILE A 297 -9.34 -9.09 -8.68
CA ILE A 297 -7.97 -8.59 -8.53
C ILE A 297 -7.99 -7.59 -7.37
N MET A 298 -7.47 -7.99 -6.22
CA MET A 298 -7.31 -7.11 -5.07
C MET A 298 -5.88 -6.57 -5.02
N THR A 299 -5.71 -5.26 -4.86
CA THR A 299 -4.41 -4.65 -4.66
C THR A 299 -4.49 -3.41 -3.76
N SER A 300 -3.36 -2.75 -3.57
CA SER A 300 -3.26 -1.46 -2.92
C SER A 300 -2.61 -0.43 -3.85
N ASP A 301 -2.86 0.84 -3.60
CA ASP A 301 -2.13 1.94 -4.23
C ASP A 301 -0.78 2.20 -3.57
N HIS A 302 -0.70 2.10 -2.25
CA HIS A 302 0.53 2.14 -1.45
C HIS A 302 0.32 1.39 -0.13
N GLY A 303 1.35 1.25 0.69
CA GLY A 303 1.18 0.88 2.11
C GLY A 303 1.41 2.05 3.04
N SER A 304 1.88 1.76 4.25
CA SER A 304 2.18 2.76 5.27
C SER A 304 3.32 2.31 6.19
N ALA A 305 4.20 3.23 6.55
CA ALA A 305 5.27 3.02 7.51
C ALA A 305 4.94 3.70 8.85
N GLN A 306 5.29 3.05 9.96
CA GLN A 306 5.29 3.72 11.26
C GLN A 306 6.48 4.69 11.32
N VAL A 307 6.21 5.98 11.53
CA VAL A 307 7.26 7.02 11.47
C VAL A 307 7.79 7.36 12.85
N SER A 308 9.10 7.50 13.00
CA SER A 308 9.74 7.80 14.29
C SER A 308 10.56 9.08 14.28
N LYS A 309 11.07 9.49 13.10
CA LYS A 309 12.09 10.52 12.97
C LYS A 309 11.62 11.78 12.24
N GLY A 310 11.45 12.87 12.98
CA GLY A 310 11.14 14.17 12.43
C GLY A 310 12.33 14.84 11.76
N VAL A 311 12.17 15.32 10.52
CA VAL A 311 13.19 16.08 9.78
C VAL A 311 12.60 17.41 9.34
N LEU A 312 13.30 18.50 9.65
CA LEU A 312 12.86 19.84 9.25
C LEU A 312 13.02 20.06 7.75
N VAL A 313 12.02 20.71 7.16
CA VAL A 313 12.04 21.14 5.77
C VAL A 313 11.76 22.64 5.72
N GLY A 314 12.62 23.38 5.04
CA GLY A 314 12.34 24.76 4.65
C GLY A 314 11.22 24.76 3.61
N ALA A 315 10.04 25.25 3.98
CA ALA A 315 8.85 25.20 3.15
C ALA A 315 8.05 26.50 3.25
N ASP A 316 7.44 26.90 2.14
CA ASP A 316 6.54 28.04 2.06
C ASP A 316 5.07 27.62 2.29
N LYS A 317 4.14 28.58 2.21
CA LYS A 317 2.70 28.32 2.36
C LYS A 317 2.09 27.53 1.20
N GLU A 318 2.73 27.52 0.03
CA GLU A 318 2.27 26.80 -1.17
C GLU A 318 2.69 25.32 -1.14
N THR A 319 3.53 24.93 -0.19
CA THR A 319 4.03 23.56 -0.06
C THR A 319 2.91 22.57 0.32
N SER A 320 2.90 21.41 -0.34
CA SER A 320 1.91 20.37 -0.12
C SER A 320 1.86 19.86 1.33
N LYS A 321 0.70 19.31 1.72
CA LYS A 321 0.42 18.88 3.09
C LYS A 321 0.98 17.50 3.46
N GLY A 322 1.46 16.71 2.50
CA GLY A 322 1.94 15.34 2.73
C GLY A 322 3.00 15.27 3.82
N VAL A 323 2.98 14.22 4.64
CA VAL A 323 3.87 14.13 5.82
C VAL A 323 5.20 13.47 5.46
N ARG A 324 5.17 12.43 4.60
CA ARG A 324 6.38 11.77 4.08
C ARG A 324 6.74 12.16 2.64
N TYR A 325 5.95 13.03 2.03
CA TYR A 325 6.34 13.69 0.78
C TYR A 325 5.93 15.16 0.76
N LYS A 326 6.73 15.99 0.12
CA LYS A 326 6.46 17.42 -0.08
C LYS A 326 6.63 17.80 -1.53
N ILE A 327 5.78 18.70 -2.00
CA ILE A 327 5.87 19.32 -3.31
C ILE A 327 5.82 20.82 -3.08
N GLY A 328 6.78 21.56 -3.61
CA GLY A 328 6.88 23.01 -3.41
C GLY A 328 8.00 23.61 -4.24
N ARG A 329 8.16 24.94 -4.17
CA ARG A 329 9.20 25.65 -4.90
C ARG A 329 10.54 25.53 -4.19
N ASN A 330 11.58 25.11 -4.90
CA ASN A 330 12.96 25.08 -4.39
C ASN A 330 13.14 24.42 -3.01
N LEU A 331 12.33 23.40 -2.70
CA LEU A 331 12.43 22.70 -1.43
C LEU A 331 13.82 22.08 -1.26
N ASN A 332 14.29 22.04 -0.02
CA ASN A 332 15.55 21.39 0.31
C ASN A 332 15.51 20.82 1.72
N THR A 333 16.24 19.72 1.92
CA THR A 333 16.42 19.07 3.23
C THR A 333 17.69 18.20 3.19
N ASN A 334 17.98 17.45 4.24
CA ASN A 334 19.12 16.55 4.28
C ASN A 334 18.88 15.32 3.37
N GLU A 335 19.74 15.14 2.36
CA GLU A 335 19.69 14.01 1.41
C GLU A 335 19.85 12.64 2.08
N LYS A 336 20.42 12.59 3.28
CA LYS A 336 20.44 11.37 4.12
C LYS A 336 19.02 10.89 4.45
N HIS A 337 18.06 11.80 4.53
CA HIS A 337 16.70 11.52 5.02
C HIS A 337 15.62 11.66 3.95
N ALA A 338 15.98 12.17 2.78
CA ALA A 338 15.03 12.36 1.69
C ALA A 338 15.69 12.17 0.33
N LEU A 339 14.95 11.59 -0.61
CA LEU A 339 15.22 11.72 -2.03
C LEU A 339 14.72 13.09 -2.50
N ILE A 340 15.60 13.89 -3.10
CA ILE A 340 15.31 15.25 -3.57
C ILE A 340 15.20 15.25 -5.09
N ILE A 341 13.98 15.37 -5.60
CA ILE A 341 13.71 15.39 -7.04
C ILE A 341 13.56 16.85 -7.48
N ARG A 342 14.62 17.41 -8.06
CA ARG A 342 14.64 18.79 -8.60
C ARG A 342 14.15 18.90 -10.04
N ARG A 343 14.07 17.77 -10.74
CA ARG A 343 13.56 17.68 -12.10
C ARG A 343 12.46 16.61 -12.13
N PRO A 344 11.18 16.99 -11.94
CA PRO A 344 10.07 16.04 -11.86
C PRO A 344 9.99 15.08 -13.05
N ALA A 345 10.31 15.59 -14.25
CA ALA A 345 10.33 14.80 -15.47
C ALA A 345 11.21 13.54 -15.35
N ASP A 346 12.38 13.62 -14.69
CA ASP A 346 13.28 12.48 -14.49
C ASP A 346 12.63 11.32 -13.73
N TYR A 347 11.54 11.59 -13.00
CA TYR A 347 10.79 10.63 -12.22
C TYR A 347 9.36 10.41 -12.76
N ARG A 348 9.09 10.78 -14.02
CA ARG A 348 7.75 10.68 -14.64
C ARG A 348 6.69 11.46 -13.86
N LEU A 349 7.11 12.53 -13.21
CA LEU A 349 6.27 13.48 -12.49
C LEU A 349 6.12 14.78 -13.28
N MET A 350 5.11 15.55 -12.93
CA MET A 350 4.79 16.83 -13.55
C MET A 350 5.39 18.00 -12.76
N ASP A 351 5.70 19.09 -13.43
CA ASP A 351 5.89 20.38 -12.76
C ASP A 351 4.51 20.95 -12.41
N LEU A 352 4.26 21.18 -11.12
CA LEU A 352 3.01 21.79 -10.63
C LEU A 352 3.13 23.30 -10.42
N MET A 353 4.35 23.82 -10.41
CA MET A 353 4.69 25.22 -10.23
C MET A 353 6.09 25.52 -10.79
N HIS A 354 6.48 26.79 -10.86
CA HIS A 354 7.84 27.14 -11.28
C HIS A 354 8.87 26.62 -10.27
N GLN A 355 9.90 25.90 -10.77
CA GLN A 355 10.93 25.26 -9.96
C GLN A 355 10.37 24.25 -8.94
N THR A 356 9.50 23.36 -9.42
CA THR A 356 8.91 22.30 -8.58
C THR A 356 9.99 21.35 -8.08
N THR A 357 10.08 21.18 -6.76
CA THR A 357 10.87 20.14 -6.12
C THR A 357 9.93 19.17 -5.40
N TYR A 358 10.18 17.87 -5.55
CA TYR A 358 9.58 16.85 -4.71
C TYR A 358 10.60 16.38 -3.67
N LEU A 359 10.18 16.30 -2.42
CA LEU A 359 10.91 15.61 -1.36
C LEU A 359 10.17 14.33 -1.02
N ILE A 360 10.87 13.20 -1.01
CA ILE A 360 10.33 11.88 -0.65
C ILE A 360 11.13 11.38 0.55
N ALA A 361 10.46 11.10 1.67
CA ALA A 361 11.12 10.64 2.89
C ALA A 361 11.68 9.22 2.72
N LYS A 362 12.80 8.94 3.37
CA LYS A 362 13.43 7.62 3.43
C LYS A 362 13.10 6.93 4.76
N GLU A 363 13.03 5.60 4.78
CA GLU A 363 12.91 4.80 6.02
C GLU A 363 11.69 5.22 6.88
N ASP A 364 11.87 5.56 8.15
CA ASP A 364 10.81 5.96 9.08
C ASP A 364 10.74 7.50 9.29
N VAL A 365 11.30 8.26 8.34
CA VAL A 365 11.35 9.73 8.40
C VAL A 365 10.01 10.38 8.08
N PHE A 366 9.70 11.49 8.73
CA PHE A 366 8.62 12.39 8.35
C PHE A 366 9.06 13.86 8.37
N PHE A 367 8.41 14.69 7.56
CA PHE A 367 8.78 16.10 7.42
C PHE A 367 8.02 17.01 8.38
N LEU A 368 8.75 17.89 9.05
CA LEU A 368 8.25 18.87 10.01
C LEU A 368 8.46 20.30 9.52
N TYR A 369 7.50 21.17 9.85
CA TYR A 369 7.63 22.61 9.62
C TYR A 369 8.25 23.31 10.83
N PRO A 370 9.18 24.27 10.64
CA PRO A 370 9.84 24.97 11.74
C PRO A 370 8.88 25.63 12.75
N ASN A 371 7.79 26.24 12.25
CA ASN A 371 6.92 27.07 13.08
C ASN A 371 5.96 26.28 14.00
N GLN A 372 5.85 24.95 13.86
CA GLN A 372 4.92 24.11 14.64
C GLN A 372 5.53 22.74 15.02
N GLN A 373 6.86 22.66 15.08
CA GLN A 373 7.62 21.42 15.25
C GLN A 373 7.11 20.54 16.41
N HIS A 374 7.09 21.06 17.64
CA HIS A 374 6.72 20.28 18.82
C HIS A 374 5.28 19.74 18.78
N LYS A 375 4.34 20.49 18.21
CA LYS A 375 2.93 20.09 18.11
C LYS A 375 2.73 18.95 17.10
N TYR A 376 3.45 19.00 15.99
CA TYR A 376 3.34 17.97 14.95
C TYR A 376 4.18 16.74 15.29
N GLU A 377 5.33 16.93 15.91
CA GLU A 377 6.22 15.83 16.30
C GLU A 377 5.52 14.87 17.29
N SER A 378 4.88 15.39 18.34
CA SER A 378 4.15 14.56 19.31
C SER A 378 2.92 13.86 18.71
N ARG A 379 2.33 14.41 17.64
CA ARG A 379 1.17 13.83 16.97
C ARG A 379 1.56 12.78 15.92
N LEU A 380 2.67 13.00 15.21
CA LEU A 380 3.08 12.18 14.08
C LEU A 380 4.05 11.07 14.46
N LYS A 381 4.86 11.26 15.51
CA LYS A 381 5.72 10.20 16.00
C LYS A 381 4.90 8.97 16.38
N ASP A 382 5.39 7.81 15.97
CA ASP A 382 4.81 6.48 16.11
C ASP A 382 3.45 6.32 15.39
N SER A 383 3.11 7.24 14.48
CA SER A 383 1.93 7.15 13.62
C SER A 383 2.23 6.47 12.29
N PHE A 384 1.21 5.88 11.67
CA PHE A 384 1.32 5.29 10.34
C PHE A 384 1.14 6.38 9.29
N GLN A 385 2.12 6.55 8.42
CA GLN A 385 2.12 7.55 7.34
C GLN A 385 2.56 6.90 6.04
N HIS A 386 2.27 7.58 4.93
CA HIS A 386 2.64 7.13 3.59
C HIS A 386 3.23 8.29 2.77
N GLY A 387 3.86 7.97 1.63
CA GLY A 387 4.45 8.92 0.68
C GLY A 387 5.98 8.84 0.55
N GLY A 388 6.63 8.01 1.35
CA GLY A 388 8.09 7.81 1.35
C GLY A 388 8.54 6.52 0.65
N ILE A 389 9.80 6.17 0.93
CA ILE A 389 10.46 4.94 0.48
C ILE A 389 10.65 4.04 1.69
N SER A 390 9.87 2.97 1.74
CA SER A 390 10.04 1.82 2.63
C SER A 390 9.49 0.56 1.96
N LEU A 391 9.88 -0.62 2.44
CA LEU A 391 9.35 -1.91 2.00
C LEU A 391 7.83 -1.92 2.12
N GLU A 392 7.32 -1.49 3.27
CA GLU A 392 5.90 -1.49 3.61
C GLU A 392 5.10 -0.52 2.75
N GLU A 393 5.67 0.62 2.35
CA GLU A 393 4.99 1.60 1.50
C GLU A 393 5.00 1.22 0.02
N MET A 394 6.14 0.72 -0.48
CA MET A 394 6.35 0.49 -1.90
C MET A 394 5.92 -0.91 -2.35
N MET A 395 6.22 -1.97 -1.61
CA MET A 395 5.93 -3.34 -2.05
C MET A 395 4.55 -3.77 -1.57
N VAL A 396 3.55 -3.60 -2.44
CA VAL A 396 2.15 -3.86 -2.09
C VAL A 396 1.59 -5.09 -2.80
N PRO A 397 0.67 -5.83 -2.15
CA PRO A 397 0.15 -7.07 -2.71
C PRO A 397 -0.66 -6.84 -3.99
N VAL A 398 -0.55 -7.78 -4.93
CA VAL A 398 -1.54 -7.99 -5.99
C VAL A 398 -2.04 -9.41 -5.86
N VAL A 399 -3.32 -9.56 -5.57
CA VAL A 399 -3.92 -10.85 -5.27
C VAL A 399 -4.98 -11.15 -6.30
N THR A 400 -4.77 -12.23 -7.05
CA THR A 400 -5.77 -12.76 -7.97
C THR A 400 -6.59 -13.82 -7.26
N MET A 401 -7.90 -13.59 -7.14
CA MET A 401 -8.84 -14.48 -6.48
C MET A 401 -9.86 -14.97 -7.50
N ARG A 402 -9.80 -16.26 -7.83
CA ARG A 402 -10.77 -16.92 -8.74
C ARG A 402 -11.72 -17.78 -7.92
N SER A 403 -13.02 -17.71 -8.19
CA SER A 403 -14.02 -18.45 -7.42
C SER A 403 -13.71 -19.95 -7.44
N LYS A 404 -13.78 -20.59 -6.26
CA LYS A 404 -13.76 -22.05 -6.19
C LYS A 404 -15.08 -22.59 -6.73
N SER A 405 -14.97 -23.64 -7.56
CA SER A 405 -16.13 -24.38 -8.07
C SER A 405 -16.85 -25.18 -6.99
#